data_AF-A0A1I3CX13-F1
#
_entry.id   AF-A0A1I3CX13-F1
#
_cell.length_a   1.000
_cell.length_b   1.000
_cell.length_c   1.000
_cell.angle_alpha   90.00
_cell.angle_beta   90.00
_cell.angle_gamma   90.00
#
_symmetry.space_group_name_H-M   'P 1'
#
loop_
_entity.id
_entity.type
_entity.pdbx_description
1 polymer ?
#
loop_
_entity_poly.entity_id
_entity_poly.type
_entity_poly.pdbx_seq_one_letter_code
_entity_poly.pdbx_strand_id
1 'polypeptide(L)'
;MTRKKKTRSLADKVTLRTGRRKDYRKWRHENPDEVTSSRRFVQKKRQQRKSQAARKQARQQDAPRLDLHERPKDTDEKGDE
;
A
#
# COMPACT_ATOMS: atom_id res chain seq x y z
N MET A 1 16.91 -28.52 -10.19
CA MET A 1 15.72 -27.62 -10.21
C MET A 1 15.95 -26.47 -9.23
N THR A 2 16.36 -25.29 -9.69
CA THR A 2 16.65 -24.15 -8.80
C THR A 2 15.36 -23.43 -8.37
N ARG A 3 15.37 -22.75 -7.21
CA ARG A 3 14.23 -21.99 -6.66
C ARG A 3 13.62 -21.02 -7.69
N LYS A 4 14.47 -20.43 -8.54
CA LYS A 4 14.10 -19.58 -9.68
C LYS A 4 13.11 -20.24 -10.65
N LYS A 5 13.24 -21.56 -10.91
CA LYS A 5 12.29 -22.31 -11.77
C LYS A 5 10.96 -22.63 -11.05
N LYS A 6 10.96 -22.80 -9.72
CA LYS A 6 9.75 -23.10 -8.93
C LYS A 6 8.87 -21.86 -8.70
N THR A 7 9.47 -20.68 -8.62
CA THR A 7 8.77 -19.41 -8.36
C THR A 7 9.01 -18.41 -9.50
N ARG A 8 8.78 -18.83 -10.74
CA ARG A 8 8.90 -17.91 -11.90
C ARG A 8 7.88 -16.79 -11.78
N SER A 9 8.32 -15.57 -12.10
CA SER A 9 7.42 -14.43 -12.25
C SER A 9 6.38 -14.70 -13.34
N LEU A 10 5.25 -13.99 -13.30
CA LEU A 10 4.19 -14.13 -14.31
C LEU A 10 4.73 -13.78 -15.72
N ALA A 11 5.57 -12.76 -15.82
CA ALA A 11 6.27 -12.39 -17.05
C ALA A 11 7.20 -13.50 -17.59
N ASP A 12 7.91 -14.18 -16.69
CA ASP A 12 8.77 -15.30 -17.06
C ASP A 12 7.97 -16.53 -17.51
N LYS A 13 6.78 -16.75 -16.94
CA LYS A 13 5.87 -17.83 -17.36
C LYS A 13 5.28 -17.56 -18.74
N VAL A 14 4.86 -16.32 -19.00
CA VAL A 14 4.34 -15.90 -20.31
C VAL A 14 5.41 -16.01 -21.37
N THR A 15 6.63 -15.54 -21.08
CA THR A 15 7.78 -15.64 -22.01
C THR A 15 8.10 -17.10 -22.39
N LEU A 16 7.98 -18.06 -21.46
CA LEU A 16 8.13 -19.48 -21.80
C LEU A 16 7.00 -20.00 -22.67
N ARG A 17 5.77 -19.59 -22.36
CA ARG A 17 4.57 -20.07 -23.06
C ARG A 17 4.55 -19.61 -24.51
N THR A 18 4.88 -18.34 -24.75
CA THR A 18 4.82 -17.75 -26.09
C THR A 18 6.16 -17.76 -26.82
N GLY A 19 7.26 -18.08 -26.13
CA GLY A 19 8.63 -18.03 -26.69
C GLY A 19 9.15 -16.62 -26.99
N ARG A 20 8.36 -15.57 -26.70
CA ARG A 20 8.70 -14.17 -27.01
C ARG A 20 9.07 -13.39 -25.75
N ARG A 21 10.25 -12.76 -25.77
CA ARG A 21 10.91 -12.13 -24.61
C ARG A 21 10.18 -10.93 -23.99
N LYS A 22 9.24 -10.29 -24.70
CA LYS A 22 8.51 -9.08 -24.26
C LYS A 22 6.99 -9.19 -24.36
N ASP A 23 6.46 -10.39 -24.53
CA ASP A 23 5.03 -10.59 -24.78
C ASP A 23 4.14 -10.32 -23.55
N TYR A 24 4.75 -10.23 -22.37
CA TYR A 24 4.03 -10.00 -21.12
C TYR A 24 3.12 -8.78 -21.17
N ARG A 25 3.51 -7.69 -21.85
CA ARG A 25 2.67 -6.48 -21.92
C ARG A 25 1.38 -6.74 -22.69
N LYS A 26 1.48 -7.34 -23.88
CA LYS A 26 0.33 -7.71 -24.71
C LYS A 26 -0.56 -8.72 -23.99
N TRP A 27 0.05 -9.78 -23.47
CA TRP A 27 -0.66 -10.82 -22.73
C TRP A 27 -1.42 -10.28 -21.51
N ARG A 28 -0.87 -9.27 -20.79
CA ARG A 28 -1.57 -8.61 -19.68
C ARG A 28 -2.80 -7.81 -20.12
N HIS A 29 -2.78 -7.23 -21.33
CA HIS A 29 -3.94 -6.53 -21.86
C HIS A 29 -5.02 -7.50 -22.32
N GLU A 30 -4.62 -8.68 -22.81
CA GLU A 30 -5.53 -9.75 -23.23
C GLU A 30 -6.10 -10.55 -22.04
N ASN A 31 -5.35 -10.63 -20.92
CA ASN A 31 -5.73 -11.42 -19.73
C ASN A 31 -5.65 -10.55 -18.47
N PRO A 32 -6.50 -9.52 -18.33
CA PRO A 32 -6.47 -8.60 -17.20
C PRO A 32 -6.73 -9.30 -15.86
N ASP A 33 -7.60 -10.31 -15.84
CA ASP A 33 -8.02 -11.00 -14.62
C ASP A 33 -6.91 -11.83 -13.97
N GLU A 34 -6.00 -12.42 -14.75
CA GLU A 34 -4.89 -13.23 -14.26
C GLU A 34 -3.77 -12.41 -13.60
N VAL A 35 -3.74 -11.09 -13.83
CA VAL A 35 -2.78 -10.16 -13.21
C VAL A 35 -3.28 -9.70 -11.83
N THR A 36 -4.57 -9.91 -11.54
CA THR A 36 -5.15 -9.45 -10.30
C THR A 36 -4.66 -10.30 -9.12
N SER A 37 -4.42 -9.64 -7.99
CA SER A 37 -4.13 -10.37 -6.75
C SER A 37 -5.39 -11.07 -6.26
N SER A 38 -5.24 -12.29 -5.72
CA SER A 38 -6.40 -13.05 -5.24
C SER A 38 -7.20 -12.29 -4.18
N ARG A 39 -8.53 -12.50 -4.15
CA ARG A 39 -9.45 -11.87 -3.18
C ARG A 39 -8.99 -12.04 -1.73
N ARG A 40 -8.47 -13.23 -1.39
CA ARG A 40 -7.88 -13.52 -0.06
C ARG A 40 -6.71 -12.60 0.27
N PHE A 41 -5.80 -12.38 -0.69
CA PHE A 41 -4.65 -11.49 -0.48
C PHE A 41 -5.09 -10.04 -0.26
N VAL A 42 -6.05 -9.56 -1.05
CA VAL A 42 -6.62 -8.20 -0.90
C VAL A 42 -7.27 -8.02 0.47
N GLN A 43 -8.10 -8.98 0.89
CA GLN A 43 -8.75 -8.97 2.21
C GLN A 43 -7.73 -8.99 3.36
N LYS A 44 -6.70 -9.85 3.28
CA LYS A 44 -5.60 -9.89 4.25
C LYS A 44 -4.91 -8.52 4.37
N LYS A 45 -4.60 -7.88 3.24
CA LYS A 45 -3.95 -6.56 3.23
C LYS A 45 -4.86 -5.46 3.77
N ARG A 46 -6.17 -5.52 3.49
CA ARG A 46 -7.16 -4.61 4.09
C ARG A 46 -7.17 -4.72 5.62
N GLN A 47 -7.23 -5.93 6.15
CA GLN A 47 -7.17 -6.18 7.60
C GLN A 47 -5.86 -5.69 8.21
N GLN A 48 -4.71 -5.94 7.55
CA GLN A 48 -3.40 -5.47 8.00
C GLN A 48 -3.33 -3.93 8.10
N ARG A 49 -3.85 -3.21 7.10
CA ARG A 49 -3.91 -1.74 7.14
C ARG A 49 -4.82 -1.24 8.25
N LYS A 50 -5.96 -1.89 8.47
CA LYS A 50 -6.90 -1.55 9.55
C LYS A 50 -6.23 -1.68 10.93
N SER A 51 -5.52 -2.78 11.19
CA SER A 51 -4.83 -2.97 12.46
C SER A 51 -3.64 -2.03 12.64
N GLN A 52 -2.92 -1.71 11.56
CA GLN A 52 -1.87 -0.69 11.59
C GLN A 52 -2.43 0.70 11.89
N ALA A 53 -3.56 1.08 11.29
CA ALA A 53 -4.22 2.35 11.56
C ALA A 53 -4.63 2.46 13.04
N ALA A 54 -5.25 1.41 13.59
CA ALA A 54 -5.61 1.37 15.00
C ALA A 54 -4.40 1.52 15.93
N ARG A 55 -3.30 0.81 15.64
CA ARG A 55 -2.03 0.94 16.40
C ARG A 55 -1.42 2.33 16.28
N LYS A 56 -1.49 2.95 15.10
CA LYS A 56 -0.99 4.32 14.88
C LYS A 56 -1.81 5.31 15.70
N GLN A 57 -3.13 5.17 15.71
CA GLN A 57 -4.02 6.03 16.50
C GLN A 57 -3.77 5.87 17.99
N ALA A 58 -3.65 4.64 18.52
CA ALA A 58 -3.31 4.40 19.92
C ALA A 58 -2.01 5.12 20.30
N ARG A 59 -0.95 4.97 19.48
CA ARG A 59 0.32 5.67 19.71
C ARG A 59 0.18 7.19 19.69
N GLN A 60 -0.70 7.74 18.84
CA GLN A 60 -0.94 9.19 18.82
C GLN A 60 -1.66 9.68 20.06
N GLN A 61 -2.56 8.88 20.64
CA GLN A 61 -3.24 9.23 21.89
C GLN A 61 -2.31 9.12 23.10
N ASP A 62 -1.45 8.10 23.12
CA ASP A 62 -0.49 7.89 24.21
C ASP A 62 0.74 8.81 24.12
N ALA A 63 0.96 9.46 22.97
CA ALA A 63 2.13 10.30 22.76
C ALA A 63 2.00 11.60 23.59
N PRO A 64 3.04 11.98 24.34
CA PRO A 64 3.06 13.26 25.02
C PRO A 64 3.00 14.40 24.01
N ARG A 65 2.12 15.37 24.27
CA ARG A 65 2.00 16.57 23.45
C ARG A 65 3.22 17.46 23.74
N LEU A 66 4.09 17.60 22.76
CA LEU A 66 5.21 18.53 22.83
C LEU A 66 4.69 19.93 22.47
N ASP A 67 4.95 20.91 23.32
CA ASP A 67 4.74 22.33 22.99
C ASP A 67 5.85 22.78 22.03
N LEU A 68 5.70 22.36 20.77
CA LEU A 68 6.52 22.85 19.67
C LEU A 68 6.01 24.23 19.27
N HIS A 69 6.65 25.23 19.88
CA HIS A 69 6.42 26.66 19.76
C HIS A 69 5.07 27.12 20.34
N GLU A 70 5.15 27.81 21.48
CA GLU A 70 4.08 28.71 21.90
C GLU A 70 3.75 29.62 20.72
N ARG A 71 2.50 29.56 20.24
CA ARG A 71 1.97 30.62 19.39
C ARG A 71 2.19 31.93 20.17
N PRO A 72 2.77 32.98 19.57
CA PRO A 72 2.81 34.27 20.24
C PRO A 72 1.38 34.59 20.67
N LYS A 73 1.24 35.00 21.94
CA LYS A 73 -0.02 35.44 22.51
C LYS A 73 -0.41 36.78 21.86
N ASP A 74 -0.81 36.73 20.61
CA ASP A 74 -1.37 37.90 19.92
C ASP A 74 -2.85 37.97 20.27
N THR A 75 -3.10 38.72 21.34
CA THR A 75 -4.22 39.63 21.56
C THR A 75 -5.31 39.65 20.47
N ASP A 76 -6.35 38.84 20.64
CA ASP A 76 -7.65 39.06 19.99
C ASP A 76 -8.73 39.24 21.08
N GLU A 77 -8.52 40.22 21.97
CA GLU A 77 -9.61 40.92 22.63
C GLU A 77 -9.92 42.19 21.83
N LYS A 78 -10.81 42.09 20.85
CA LYS A 78 -11.66 43.22 20.49
C LYS A 78 -13.09 42.72 20.50
N GLY A 79 -13.84 43.19 21.50
CA GLY A 79 -15.25 42.94 21.67
C GLY A 79 -16.06 43.50 20.51
N ASP A 80 -17.08 42.73 20.13
CA ASP A 80 -18.23 43.22 19.40
C ASP A 80 -19.17 43.89 20.41
N GLU A 81 -19.25 45.22 20.34
CA GLU A 81 -20.33 46.04 20.90
C GLU A 81 -20.96 46.85 19.76
#